data_AF-C1FRD1-F1
#
_entry.id   AF-C1FRD1-F1
#
_cell.length_a   1.000
_cell.length_b   1.000
_cell.length_c   1.000
_cell.angle_alpha   90.00
_cell.angle_beta   90.00
_cell.angle_gamma   90.00
#
_symmetry.space_group_name_H-M   'P 1'
#
loop_
_entity.id
_entity.type
_entity.pdbx_description
1 polymer ?
#
loop_
_entity_poly.entity_id
_entity_poly.type
_entity_poly.pdbx_seq_one_letter_code
_entity_poly.pdbx_strand_id
1 'polypeptide(L)' 'MDNSFKTLIQSINAQLAVLNENGYSIYDIDNPEYFISGVKYDSDSDEVVFETIEDKSK' A
#
# COMPACT_ATOMS: atom_id res chain seq x y z
N MET A 1 -2.00 -13.57 -14.00
CA MET A 1 -2.19 -12.12 -13.90
C MET A 1 -1.81 -11.48 -15.23
N ASP A 2 -2.72 -10.74 -15.86
CA ASP A 2 -2.41 -10.04 -17.11
C ASP A 2 -1.56 -8.78 -16.88
N ASN A 3 -0.98 -8.26 -17.96
CA ASN A 3 -0.08 -7.10 -17.91
C ASN A 3 -0.79 -5.82 -17.46
N SER A 4 -2.09 -5.65 -17.78
CA SER A 4 -2.85 -4.47 -17.34
C SER A 4 -3.03 -4.45 -15.83
N PHE A 5 -3.38 -5.58 -15.22
CA PHE A 5 -3.55 -5.69 -13.78
C PHE A 5 -2.21 -5.52 -13.05
N LYS A 6 -1.14 -6.14 -13.56
CA LYS A 6 0.22 -5.90 -13.03
C LYS A 6 0.60 -4.42 -13.08
N THR A 7 0.28 -3.74 -14.19
CA THR A 7 0.55 -2.31 -14.38
C THR A 7 -0.23 -1.46 -13.38
N LEU A 8 -1.49 -1.80 -13.10
CA LEU A 8 -2.31 -1.13 -12.09
C LEU A 8 -1.68 -1.22 -10.69
N ILE A 9 -1.31 -2.42 -10.25
CA ILE A 9 -0.67 -2.62 -8.94
C ILE A 9 0.64 -1.82 -8.83
N GLN A 10 1.47 -1.85 -9.89
CA GLN A 10 2.71 -1.07 -9.94
C GLN A 10 2.45 0.45 -9.89
N SER A 11 1.41 0.93 -10.55
CA SER A 11 1.03 2.35 -10.55
C SER A 11 0.54 2.82 -9.18
N ILE A 12 -0.23 2.01 -8.46
CA ILE A 12 -0.68 2.32 -7.09
C ILE A 12 0.54 2.39 -6.15
N ASN A 13 1.44 1.41 -6.23
CA ASN A 13 2.65 1.40 -5.41
C ASN A 13 3.56 2.60 -5.68
N ALA A 14 3.67 3.06 -6.93
CA ALA A 14 4.42 4.27 -7.25
C ALA A 14 3.82 5.54 -6.61
N GLN A 15 2.48 5.64 -6.57
CA GLN A 15 1.80 6.76 -5.91
C GLN A 15 1.99 6.72 -4.39
N LEU A 16 1.85 5.54 -3.78
CA LEU A 16 2.08 5.34 -2.34
C LEU A 16 3.51 5.70 -1.93
N ALA A 17 4.51 5.31 -2.73
CA ALA A 17 5.90 5.67 -2.48
C ALA A 17 6.10 7.19 -2.43
N VAL A 18 5.58 7.91 -3.43
CA VAL A 18 5.67 9.38 -3.47
C VAL A 18 4.97 10.03 -2.26
N LEU A 19 3.79 9.54 -1.88
CA LEU A 19 3.07 10.06 -0.71
C LEU A 19 3.87 9.86 0.58
N ASN A 20 4.35 8.64 0.81
CA ASN A 20 5.11 8.28 2.02
C ASN A 20 6.43 9.06 2.10
N GLU A 21 7.16 9.19 0.99
CA GLU A 21 8.42 9.97 0.92
C GLU A 21 8.22 11.46 1.23
N ASN A 22 7.03 12.01 0.98
CA ASN A 22 6.72 13.42 1.19
C ASN A 22 5.92 13.69 2.49
N GLY A 23 5.78 12.69 3.37
CA GLY A 23 5.09 12.86 4.65
C GLY A 23 3.56 12.91 4.56
N TYR A 24 2.98 12.42 3.46
CA TYR A 24 1.54 12.34 3.23
C TYR A 24 1.03 10.89 3.34
N SER A 25 1.59 10.13 4.28
CA SER A 25 1.25 8.72 4.48
C SER A 25 -0.25 8.54 4.76
N ILE A 26 -0.83 7.48 4.18
CA ILE A 26 -2.24 7.11 4.41
C ILE A 26 -2.27 6.10 5.55
N TYR A 27 -2.89 6.47 6.67
CA TYR A 27 -2.94 5.65 7.88
C TYR A 27 -4.10 4.66 7.87
N ASP A 28 -3.86 3.49 8.46
CA ASP A 28 -4.90 2.51 8.77
C ASP A 28 -5.75 3.02 9.94
N ILE A 29 -7.07 3.11 9.75
CA ILE A 29 -7.99 3.59 10.79
C ILE A 29 -8.11 2.61 11.96
N ASP A 30 -7.98 1.32 11.70
CA ASP A 30 -8.06 0.28 12.71
C ASP A 30 -6.72 0.11 13.45
N ASN A 31 -5.61 0.55 12.84
CA ASN A 31 -4.27 0.56 13.41
C ASN A 31 -3.58 1.93 13.20
N PRO A 32 -3.93 2.99 13.97
CA PRO A 32 -3.49 4.37 13.72
C PRO A 32 -1.97 4.63 13.79
N GLU A 33 -1.22 3.69 14.37
CA GLU A 33 0.24 3.68 14.42
C GLU A 33 0.88 3.12 13.15
N TYR A 34 0.08 2.72 12.16
CA TYR A 34 0.53 2.09 10.93
C TYR A 34 0.03 2.87 9.71
N PHE A 35 0.86 2.96 8.68
CA PHE A 35 0.50 3.54 7.40
C PHE A 35 0.73 2.56 6.25
N ILE A 36 -0.03 2.73 5.17
CA ILE A 36 0.04 1.88 3.99
C ILE A 36 1.37 2.08 3.26
N SER A 37 2.16 1.02 3.15
CA SER A 37 3.44 1.00 2.44
C SER A 37 3.32 0.53 1.00
N GLY A 38 2.27 -0.22 0.68
CA GLY A 38 2.06 -0.81 -0.64
C GLY A 38 0.75 -1.58 -0.74
N VAL A 39 0.46 -2.04 -1.95
CA VAL A 39 -0.60 -3.01 -2.26
C VAL A 39 -0.01 -4.18 -3.04
N LYS A 40 -0.61 -5.35 -2.83
CA LYS A 40 -0.30 -6.58 -3.58
C LYS A 40 -1.57 -7.34 -3.87
N TYR A 41 -1.50 -8.20 -4.87
CA TYR A 41 -2.52 -9.20 -5.12
C TYR A 41 -2.18 -10.46 -4.34
N ASP A 42 -3.13 -10.93 -3.53
CA ASP A 42 -3.06 -12.20 -2.83
C ASP A 42 -3.82 -13.25 -3.64
N SER A 43 -3.09 -14.24 -4.15
CA SER A 43 -3.68 -15.32 -4.96
C SER A 43 -4.49 -16.32 -4.15
N ASP A 44 -4.31 -16.37 -2.83
CA ASP A 44 -5.00 -17.34 -1.98
C ASP A 44 -6.43 -16.87 -1.68
N SER A 45 -6.62 -15.56 -1.52
CA SER A 45 -7.91 -14.91 -1.29
C SER A 45 -8.56 -14.33 -2.55
N ASP A 46 -7.82 -14.22 -3.66
CA ASP A 46 -8.22 -13.51 -4.89
C ASP A 46 -8.56 -12.03 -4.65
N GLU A 47 -7.80 -11.38 -3.75
CA GLU A 47 -8.02 -10.00 -3.32
C GLU A 47 -6.79 -9.12 -3.54
N VAL A 48 -7.02 -7.81 -3.64
CA VAL A 48 -5.94 -6.82 -3.51
C VAL A 48 -5.90 -6.38 -2.06
N VAL A 49 -4.79 -6.66 -1.40
CA VAL A 49 -4.56 -6.32 0.00
C VAL A 49 -3.51 -5.23 0.10
N PHE A 50 -3.61 -4.40 1.15
CA PHE A 50 -2.59 -3.43 1.47
C PHE A 50 -1.59 -3.99 2.49
N GLU A 51 -0.37 -3.49 2.45
CA GLU A 51 0.66 -3.74 3.44
C GLU A 51 0.90 -2.46 4.23
N THR A 52 1.23 -2.59 5.51
CA THR A 52 1.49 -1.46 6.39
C THR A 52 2.87 -1.51 7.02
N ILE A 53 3.41 -0.33 7.35
CA ILE A 53 4.61 -0.15 8.17
C ILE A 53 4.24 0.69 9.40
N GLU A 54 4.83 0.35 10.55
CA GLU A 54 4.69 1.11 11.79
C GLU A 54 5.36 2.48 11.68
N ASP A 55 4.62 3.53 12.04
CA ASP A 55 5.14 4.89 12.18
C ASP A 55 5.76 5.08 13.56
N LYS A 56 7.06 4.78 13.65
CA LYS A 56 7.85 4.88 14.90
C LYS A 56 7.98 6.31 15.46
N SER A 57 7.46 7.32 14.76
CA SER A 57 7.47 8.70 15.24
C SER A 57 6.27 9.03 16.13
N LYS A 58 5.26 8.16 16.15
CA LYS A 58 4.11 8.24 17.06
C LYS A 58 4.35 7.46 18.35
#